data_AF-A0A7X7MFW0-F1
#
_entry.id   AF-A0A7X7MFW0-F1
#
_cell.length_a   1.000
_cell.length_b   1.000
_cell.length_c   1.000
_cell.angle_alpha   90.00
_cell.angle_beta   90.00
_cell.angle_gamma   90.00
#
_symmetry.space_group_name_H-M   'P 1'
#
loop_
_entity.id
_entity.type
_entity.pdbx_description
1 polymer ?
#
loop_
_entity_poly.entity_id
_entity_poly.type
_entity_poly.pdbx_seq_one_letter_code
_entity_poly.pdbx_strand_id
1 'polypeptide(L)'
;MPARRPAFQCGAGFVVGTLGGIHWGDPSHIAWPALALVLLAAGLLRPSRARGWLCLAAALFLGWALATRPGDRLRADRAQLAAAADTGTRLTVVGEVAGVPRRTRASRGEVCHRFTLTRIELVENGRRTPIPRTALSVHWYGPASPGAAHPLPGERWRLDGRLQWSRQARFAGGVGREQAIRFLLVSRARASAREPPPATGWRAWLEGRRRAAADRLAAGIEAHPDEILLIQGMMLGYRGEMPRVLTRAFRHSGTIHIFAISGLHVVVIAALLTFAVARLGVPRPFWILPLAPILAIYIIATGAQPSALRAGLMSGIYLLAPLLGRRPDTLTTLAVSAVVLLLANPLQILDLGFILSFMMVLGLIILAGPSGRLARRLLRVDRLAQRVELVNEQGGEAAGSVWRQKLRQAGLALAEGFAGLLGVSTAAWLISIPLTAYAFGYFSTYSLLANLVVVPLSSLVMLLASLSLLVASVATPLCLLCNQGVWLGTALMKQIALTVTGWPHATLAWRPPFSLVILWYGVLWTLAWREARAHARAESDATWLETVRDQGHTQSA
;
A
#
# COMPACT_ATOMS: atom_id res chain seq x y z
N MET A 1 12.24 -6.11 20.67
CA MET A 1 11.28 -7.25 20.69
C MET A 1 9.86 -6.78 20.99
N PRO A 2 8.84 -7.26 20.26
CA PRO A 2 7.44 -6.87 20.45
C PRO A 2 6.87 -7.21 21.84
N ALA A 3 7.47 -8.19 22.55
CA ALA A 3 7.10 -8.55 23.93
C ALA A 3 7.34 -7.44 24.97
N ARG A 4 8.10 -6.39 24.65
CA ARG A 4 8.29 -5.19 25.51
C ARG A 4 7.44 -3.99 25.06
N ARG A 5 6.50 -4.17 24.13
CA ARG A 5 5.73 -3.07 23.52
C ARG A 5 4.22 -3.30 23.71
N PRO A 6 3.64 -2.84 24.84
CA PRO A 6 2.25 -3.12 25.18
C PRO A 6 1.25 -2.58 24.14
N ALA A 7 1.56 -1.43 23.51
CA ALA A 7 0.71 -0.85 22.46
C ALA A 7 0.59 -1.76 21.23
N PHE A 8 1.68 -2.42 20.83
CA PHE A 8 1.65 -3.37 19.70
C PHE A 8 0.81 -4.61 20.03
N GLN A 9 0.96 -5.15 21.24
CA GLN A 9 0.17 -6.29 21.70
C GLN A 9 -1.31 -5.95 21.73
N CYS A 10 -1.70 -4.82 22.34
CA CYS A 10 -3.09 -4.38 22.39
C CYS A 10 -3.66 -4.15 20.98
N GLY A 11 -2.89 -3.53 20.08
CA GLY A 11 -3.31 -3.36 18.69
C GLY A 11 -3.50 -4.68 17.95
N ALA A 12 -2.61 -5.65 18.14
CA ALA A 12 -2.77 -7.00 17.59
C ALA A 12 -4.02 -7.70 18.15
N GLY A 13 -4.26 -7.60 19.46
CA GLY A 13 -5.47 -8.09 20.11
C GLY A 13 -6.73 -7.47 19.51
N PHE A 14 -6.74 -6.17 19.28
CA PHE A 14 -7.85 -5.45 18.65
C PHE A 14 -8.12 -5.92 17.21
N VAL A 15 -7.08 -6.14 16.41
CA VAL A 15 -7.19 -6.68 15.04
C VAL A 15 -7.80 -8.09 15.06
N VAL A 16 -7.31 -8.96 15.95
CA VAL A 16 -7.84 -10.32 16.12
C VAL A 16 -9.30 -10.30 16.58
N GLY A 17 -9.62 -9.46 17.57
CA GLY A 17 -10.99 -9.26 18.04
C GLY A 17 -11.92 -8.78 16.92
N THR A 18 -11.46 -7.84 16.09
CA THR A 18 -12.22 -7.30 14.95
C THR A 18 -12.56 -8.40 13.94
N LEU A 19 -11.60 -9.27 13.59
CA LEU A 19 -11.88 -10.45 12.74
C LEU A 19 -12.89 -11.38 13.40
N GLY A 20 -12.72 -11.63 14.71
CA GLY A 20 -13.63 -12.45 15.49
C GLY A 20 -15.07 -11.96 15.42
N GLY A 21 -15.29 -10.68 15.70
CA GLY A 21 -16.62 -10.05 15.63
C GLY A 21 -17.24 -10.08 14.23
N ILE A 22 -16.43 -9.94 13.17
CA ILE A 22 -16.93 -10.01 11.78
C ILE A 22 -17.45 -11.40 11.41
N HIS A 23 -16.80 -12.46 11.89
CA HIS A 23 -17.13 -13.83 11.50
C HIS A 23 -18.12 -14.50 12.44
N TRP A 24 -18.02 -14.25 13.75
CA TRP A 24 -18.77 -14.96 14.79
C TRP A 24 -19.52 -14.03 15.75
N GLY A 25 -19.40 -12.71 15.59
CA GLY A 25 -20.11 -11.77 16.47
C GLY A 25 -21.62 -11.85 16.28
N ASP A 26 -22.36 -11.97 17.38
CA ASP A 26 -23.81 -11.91 17.43
C ASP A 26 -24.26 -10.59 18.09
N PRO A 27 -25.05 -9.74 17.39
CA PRO A 27 -25.53 -8.45 17.91
C PRO A 27 -26.42 -8.53 19.15
N SER A 28 -27.03 -9.68 19.42
CA SER A 28 -27.91 -9.88 20.58
C SER A 28 -27.16 -9.86 21.91
N HIS A 29 -25.85 -10.11 21.89
CA HIS A 29 -24.99 -10.13 23.07
C HIS A 29 -24.37 -8.74 23.36
N ILE A 30 -25.06 -7.92 24.16
CA ILE A 30 -24.57 -6.61 24.65
C ILE A 30 -23.38 -6.78 25.65
N ALA A 31 -23.07 -8.01 26.06
CA ALA A 31 -22.04 -8.33 27.05
C ALA A 31 -20.61 -7.95 26.61
N TRP A 32 -20.30 -7.96 25.31
CA TRP A 32 -18.93 -7.76 24.80
C TRP A 32 -18.32 -6.38 25.12
N PRO A 33 -18.99 -5.24 24.84
CA PRO A 33 -18.46 -3.92 25.21
C PRO A 33 -18.42 -3.72 26.74
N ALA A 34 -19.38 -4.25 27.48
CA ALA A 34 -19.37 -4.20 28.95
C ALA A 34 -18.16 -4.96 29.53
N LEU A 35 -17.89 -6.17 29.01
CA LEU A 35 -16.73 -6.96 29.38
C LEU A 35 -15.41 -6.25 29.06
N ALA A 36 -15.31 -5.60 27.90
CA ALA A 36 -14.14 -4.81 27.53
C ALA A 36 -13.87 -3.66 28.52
N LEU A 37 -14.92 -2.93 28.94
CA LEU A 37 -14.81 -1.84 29.91
C LEU A 37 -14.42 -2.35 31.30
N VAL A 38 -15.02 -3.45 31.76
CA VAL A 38 -14.68 -4.09 33.05
C VAL A 38 -13.21 -4.53 33.07
N LEU A 39 -12.72 -5.16 32.00
CA LEU A 39 -11.33 -5.59 31.89
C LEU A 39 -10.35 -4.40 31.87
N LEU A 40 -10.73 -3.30 31.22
CA LEU A 40 -9.92 -2.09 31.17
C LEU A 40 -9.86 -1.40 32.54
N ALA A 41 -10.99 -1.32 33.25
CA ALA A 41 -11.07 -0.82 34.62
C ALA A 41 -10.25 -1.72 35.59
N ALA A 42 -10.37 -3.03 35.48
CA ALA A 42 -9.58 -3.99 36.26
C ALA A 42 -8.06 -3.85 35.97
N GLY A 43 -7.68 -3.53 34.72
CA GLY A 43 -6.30 -3.29 34.33
C GLY A 43 -5.68 -2.06 34.99
N LEU A 44 -6.46 -0.99 35.19
CA LEU A 44 -6.00 0.22 35.88
C LEU A 44 -5.70 0.00 37.36
N LEU A 45 -6.36 -1.00 37.98
CA LEU A 45 -6.26 -1.29 39.42
C LEU A 45 -5.24 -2.41 39.77
N ARG A 46 -4.62 -3.06 38.77
CA ARG A 46 -3.79 -4.27 38.96
C ARG A 46 -2.29 -4.00 38.70
N PRO A 47 -1.38 -4.82 39.29
CA PRO A 47 0.07 -4.67 39.12
C PRO A 47 0.55 -4.87 37.67
N SER A 48 1.77 -4.39 37.40
CA SER A 48 2.32 -4.17 36.04
C SER A 48 2.25 -5.36 35.09
N ARG A 49 2.42 -6.60 35.58
CA ARG A 49 2.33 -7.82 34.75
C ARG A 49 0.88 -8.19 34.39
N ALA A 50 -0.05 -8.10 35.33
CA ALA A 50 -1.47 -8.40 35.09
C ALA A 50 -2.13 -7.33 34.20
N ARG A 51 -1.73 -6.06 34.39
CA ARG A 51 -2.21 -4.94 33.58
C ARG A 51 -2.03 -5.15 32.08
N GLY A 52 -0.88 -5.69 31.64
CA GLY A 52 -0.61 -5.94 30.21
C GLY A 52 -1.59 -6.92 29.57
N TRP A 53 -1.85 -8.04 30.25
CA TRP A 53 -2.80 -9.05 29.78
C TRP A 53 -4.25 -8.56 29.81
N LEU A 54 -4.62 -7.79 30.82
CA LEU A 54 -5.94 -7.16 30.92
C LEU A 54 -6.19 -6.14 29.81
N CYS A 55 -5.20 -5.29 29.50
CA CYS A 55 -5.29 -4.36 28.38
C CYS A 55 -5.39 -5.08 27.03
N LEU A 56 -4.65 -6.18 26.85
CA LEU A 56 -4.75 -7.02 25.65
C LEU A 56 -6.15 -7.63 25.49
N ALA A 57 -6.69 -8.22 26.56
CA ALA A 57 -8.03 -8.80 26.57
C ALA A 57 -9.10 -7.73 26.31
N ALA A 58 -9.00 -6.57 26.96
CA ALA A 58 -9.90 -5.44 26.72
C ALA A 58 -9.86 -4.98 25.25
N ALA A 59 -8.68 -4.87 24.65
CA ALA A 59 -8.53 -4.50 23.25
C ALA A 59 -9.17 -5.53 22.30
N LEU A 60 -9.02 -6.83 22.60
CA LEU A 60 -9.66 -7.91 21.84
C LEU A 60 -11.18 -7.81 21.91
N PHE A 61 -11.76 -7.70 23.10
CA PHE A 61 -13.22 -7.61 23.25
C PHE A 61 -13.79 -6.31 22.67
N LEU A 62 -13.04 -5.20 22.74
CA LEU A 62 -13.42 -3.94 22.10
C LEU A 62 -13.48 -4.09 20.57
N GLY A 63 -12.46 -4.71 19.97
CA GLY A 63 -12.45 -5.01 18.54
C GLY A 63 -13.61 -5.93 18.15
N TRP A 64 -13.88 -6.95 18.95
CA TRP A 64 -15.00 -7.87 18.74
C TRP A 64 -16.36 -7.15 18.75
N ALA A 65 -16.60 -6.37 19.81
CA ALA A 65 -17.84 -5.61 19.99
C ALA A 65 -18.08 -4.63 18.83
N LEU A 66 -17.05 -3.87 18.44
CA LEU A 66 -17.11 -2.91 17.34
C LEU A 66 -17.51 -3.58 16.02
N ALA A 67 -16.94 -4.76 15.76
CA ALA A 67 -17.04 -5.42 14.47
C ALA A 67 -18.28 -6.32 14.33
N THR A 68 -18.96 -6.61 15.44
CA THR A 68 -20.14 -7.49 15.49
C THR A 68 -21.29 -7.00 14.61
N ARG A 69 -21.77 -5.76 14.81
CA ARG A 69 -22.90 -5.23 14.01
C ARG A 69 -22.56 -5.06 12.52
N PRO A 70 -21.40 -4.50 12.13
CA PRO A 70 -21.01 -4.42 10.72
C PRO A 70 -20.79 -5.79 10.08
N GLY A 71 -20.24 -6.75 10.84
CA GLY A 71 -20.08 -8.14 10.42
C GLY A 71 -21.42 -8.82 10.15
N ASP A 72 -22.37 -8.65 11.06
CA ASP A 72 -23.71 -9.20 10.92
C ASP A 72 -24.45 -8.66 9.69
N ARG A 73 -24.47 -7.34 9.52
CA ARG A 73 -25.01 -6.71 8.30
C ARG A 73 -24.36 -7.25 7.03
N LEU A 74 -23.04 -7.37 7.02
CA LEU A 74 -22.32 -7.93 5.86
C LEU A 74 -22.72 -9.37 5.56
N ARG A 75 -22.94 -10.21 6.58
CA ARG A 75 -23.40 -11.60 6.41
C ARG A 75 -24.83 -11.64 5.88
N ALA A 76 -25.72 -10.83 6.44
CA ALA A 76 -27.12 -10.70 6.01
C ALA A 76 -27.23 -10.22 4.56
N ASP A 77 -26.53 -9.15 4.19
CA ASP A 77 -26.54 -8.60 2.83
C ASP A 77 -26.00 -9.62 1.80
N ARG A 78 -24.95 -10.37 2.17
CA ARG A 78 -24.42 -11.45 1.32
C ARG A 78 -25.40 -12.59 1.15
N ALA A 79 -26.15 -12.95 2.19
CA ALA A 79 -27.20 -13.96 2.11
C ALA A 79 -28.36 -13.48 1.23
N GLN A 80 -28.78 -12.21 1.34
CA GLN A 80 -29.82 -11.63 0.48
C GLN A 80 -29.41 -11.64 -1.00
N LEU A 81 -28.18 -11.22 -1.32
CA LEU A 81 -27.67 -11.24 -2.69
C LEU A 81 -27.50 -12.67 -3.23
N ALA A 82 -27.07 -13.61 -2.39
CA ALA A 82 -27.00 -15.03 -2.73
C ALA A 82 -28.38 -15.57 -3.10
N ALA A 83 -29.38 -15.35 -2.25
CA ALA A 83 -30.76 -15.75 -2.51
C ALA A 83 -31.31 -15.12 -3.79
N ALA A 84 -31.09 -13.82 -4.01
CA ALA A 84 -31.54 -13.14 -5.23
C ALA A 84 -30.85 -13.65 -6.50
N ALA A 85 -29.58 -14.07 -6.40
CA ALA A 85 -28.85 -14.68 -7.50
C ALA A 85 -29.31 -16.11 -7.80
N ASP A 86 -29.74 -16.87 -6.79
CA ASP A 86 -30.31 -18.21 -6.94
C ASP A 86 -31.70 -18.16 -7.58
N THR A 87 -32.53 -17.19 -7.20
CA THR A 87 -33.89 -17.00 -7.74
C THR A 87 -33.92 -16.25 -9.08
N GLY A 88 -32.81 -15.59 -9.46
CA GLY A 88 -32.73 -14.77 -10.67
C GLY A 88 -33.60 -13.50 -10.61
N THR A 89 -33.89 -13.01 -9.40
CA THR A 89 -34.74 -11.84 -9.17
C THR A 89 -34.14 -10.59 -9.79
N ARG A 90 -35.00 -9.69 -10.31
CA ARG A 90 -34.58 -8.36 -10.75
C ARG A 90 -34.36 -7.45 -9.55
N LEU A 91 -33.21 -6.78 -9.52
CA LEU A 91 -32.86 -5.84 -8.48
C LEU A 91 -32.49 -4.50 -9.11
N THR A 92 -32.98 -3.42 -8.49
CA THR A 92 -32.53 -2.07 -8.81
C THR A 92 -31.36 -1.69 -7.91
N VAL A 93 -30.26 -1.32 -8.54
CA VAL A 93 -28.96 -1.05 -7.92
C VAL A 93 -28.52 0.34 -8.32
N VAL A 94 -28.20 1.21 -7.36
CA VAL A 94 -27.53 2.48 -7.61
C VAL A 94 -26.08 2.35 -7.17
N GLY A 95 -25.12 2.69 -8.01
CA GLY A 95 -23.72 2.60 -7.62
C GLY A 95 -22.82 3.54 -8.41
N GLU A 96 -21.62 3.75 -7.87
CA GLU A 96 -20.54 4.50 -8.51
C GLU A 96 -19.72 3.56 -9.41
N VAL A 97 -19.54 3.93 -10.67
CA VAL A 97 -18.74 3.21 -11.65
C VAL A 97 -17.27 3.24 -11.22
N ALA A 98 -16.73 2.07 -10.89
CA ALA A 98 -15.35 1.89 -10.50
C ALA A 98 -14.52 1.27 -11.62
N GLY A 99 -13.41 1.93 -11.97
CA GLY A 99 -12.57 1.55 -13.09
C GLY A 99 -13.18 1.97 -14.43
N VAL A 100 -12.43 1.77 -15.52
CA VAL A 100 -12.90 2.16 -16.86
C VAL A 100 -13.85 1.11 -17.43
N PRO A 101 -15.06 1.50 -17.87
CA PRO A 101 -16.01 0.59 -18.50
C PRO A 101 -15.53 0.11 -19.87
N ARG A 102 -15.59 -1.20 -20.11
CA ARG A 102 -15.24 -1.78 -21.40
C ARG A 102 -16.44 -1.84 -22.32
N ARG A 103 -16.25 -1.50 -23.58
CA ARG A 103 -17.20 -1.76 -24.66
C ARG A 103 -16.80 -3.03 -25.39
N THR A 104 -17.74 -3.94 -25.61
CA THR A 104 -17.54 -5.13 -26.44
C THR A 104 -18.76 -5.26 -27.34
N ARG A 105 -18.54 -5.49 -28.64
CA ARG A 105 -19.66 -5.77 -29.55
C ARG A 105 -20.34 -7.06 -29.11
N ALA A 106 -21.65 -7.00 -28.91
CA ALA A 106 -22.47 -8.15 -28.59
C ALA A 106 -23.16 -8.68 -29.87
N SER A 107 -23.75 -9.87 -29.77
CA SER A 107 -24.61 -10.40 -30.84
C SER A 107 -25.82 -9.48 -31.05
N ARG A 108 -26.34 -9.43 -32.29
CA ARG A 108 -27.50 -8.62 -32.72
C ARG A 108 -27.29 -7.09 -32.81
N GLY A 109 -26.05 -6.61 -32.99
CA GLY A 109 -25.79 -5.18 -33.22
C GLY A 109 -25.84 -4.30 -31.95
N GLU A 110 -25.88 -4.91 -30.77
CA GLU A 110 -25.79 -4.24 -29.47
C GLU A 110 -24.34 -4.04 -29.02
N VAL A 111 -24.11 -3.10 -28.11
CA VAL A 111 -22.84 -2.95 -27.38
C VAL A 111 -23.04 -3.38 -25.94
N CYS A 112 -22.20 -4.31 -25.49
CA CYS A 112 -22.09 -4.67 -24.08
C CYS A 112 -21.09 -3.74 -23.39
N HIS A 113 -21.59 -2.96 -22.45
CA HIS A 113 -20.81 -2.17 -21.51
C HIS A 113 -20.56 -3.01 -20.25
N ARG A 114 -19.29 -3.33 -20.02
CA ARG A 114 -18.85 -4.10 -18.87
C ARG A 114 -18.11 -3.20 -17.89
N PHE A 115 -18.63 -3.07 -16.67
CA PHE A 115 -18.01 -2.26 -15.62
C PHE A 115 -18.30 -2.83 -14.24
N THR A 116 -17.70 -2.25 -13.21
CA THR A 116 -17.97 -2.63 -11.83
C THR A 116 -18.61 -1.48 -11.09
N LEU A 117 -19.69 -1.74 -10.36
CA LEU A 117 -20.25 -0.78 -9.43
C LEU A 117 -19.65 -0.95 -8.03
N THR A 118 -19.46 0.18 -7.37
CA THR A 118 -19.07 0.33 -5.96
C THR A 118 -20.03 1.27 -5.24
N ARG A 119 -19.95 1.31 -3.90
CA ARG A 119 -20.88 2.12 -3.07
C ARG A 119 -22.32 1.86 -3.49
N ILE A 120 -22.65 0.58 -3.48
CA ILE A 120 -23.91 0.09 -4.00
C ILE A 120 -25.00 0.41 -2.99
N GLU A 121 -26.11 0.96 -3.47
CA GLU A 121 -27.36 1.10 -2.76
C GLU A 121 -28.39 0.23 -3.48
N LEU A 122 -28.97 -0.71 -2.76
CA LEU A 122 -30.13 -1.46 -3.24
C LEU A 122 -31.37 -0.56 -3.11
N VAL A 123 -32.21 -0.55 -4.13
CA VAL A 123 -33.46 0.20 -4.12
C VAL A 123 -34.61 -0.80 -4.10
N GLU A 124 -35.22 -0.97 -2.93
CA GLU A 124 -36.39 -1.83 -2.71
C GLU A 124 -37.52 -0.95 -2.16
N ASN A 125 -38.69 -0.96 -2.83
CA ASN A 125 -39.90 -0.22 -2.41
C ASN A 125 -39.63 1.27 -2.09
N GLY A 126 -38.73 1.92 -2.83
CA GLY A 126 -38.35 3.31 -2.63
C GLY A 126 -37.32 3.56 -1.52
N ARG A 127 -37.01 2.56 -0.69
CA ARG A 127 -35.96 2.66 0.33
C ARG A 127 -34.60 2.30 -0.26
N ARG A 128 -33.60 3.15 -0.01
CA ARG A 128 -32.21 2.91 -0.41
C ARG A 128 -31.44 2.28 0.75
N THR A 129 -31.02 1.03 0.60
CA THR A 129 -30.17 0.34 1.59
C THR A 129 -28.75 0.25 1.06
N PRO A 130 -27.77 0.91 1.69
CA PRO A 130 -26.38 0.79 1.27
C PRO A 130 -25.87 -0.61 1.56
N ILE A 131 -25.28 -1.26 0.56
CA ILE A 131 -24.61 -2.56 0.69
C ILE A 131 -23.11 -2.31 0.85
N PRO A 132 -22.56 -2.34 2.08
CA PRO A 132 -21.15 -2.11 2.32
C PRO A 132 -20.29 -3.20 1.69
N ARG A 133 -19.19 -2.79 1.04
CA ARG A 133 -18.12 -3.65 0.52
C ARG A 133 -18.53 -4.73 -0.50
N THR A 134 -19.71 -4.63 -1.09
CA THR A 134 -20.05 -5.45 -2.26
C THR A 134 -19.67 -4.71 -3.53
N ALA A 135 -18.87 -5.35 -4.37
CA ALA A 135 -18.63 -4.90 -5.73
C ALA A 135 -19.42 -5.80 -6.68
N LEU A 136 -20.17 -5.18 -7.58
CA LEU A 136 -21.05 -5.90 -8.49
C LEU A 136 -20.57 -5.66 -9.92
N SER A 137 -20.31 -6.73 -10.65
CA SER A 137 -19.98 -6.61 -12.07
C SER A 137 -21.26 -6.44 -12.84
N VAL A 138 -21.29 -5.41 -13.68
CA VAL A 138 -22.41 -5.09 -14.54
C VAL A 138 -22.06 -5.45 -15.96
N HIS A 139 -22.93 -6.25 -16.59
CA HIS A 139 -23.03 -6.35 -18.05
C HIS A 139 -24.29 -5.63 -18.49
N TRP A 140 -24.13 -4.41 -19.00
CA TRP A 140 -25.22 -3.61 -19.52
C TRP A 140 -25.20 -3.65 -21.04
N TYR A 141 -26.31 -4.04 -21.65
CA TYR A 141 -26.47 -4.11 -23.10
C TYR A 141 -27.28 -2.90 -23.58
N GLY A 142 -26.70 -2.12 -24.49
CA GLY A 142 -27.31 -0.91 -25.04
C GLY A 142 -27.14 -0.80 -26.56
N PRO A 143 -27.87 0.12 -27.21
CA PRO A 143 -27.78 0.34 -28.65
C PRO A 143 -26.41 0.88 -29.06
N ALA A 144 -25.90 0.45 -30.21
CA ALA A 144 -24.58 0.83 -30.75
C ALA A 144 -24.51 2.24 -31.39
N SER A 145 -25.49 3.10 -31.15
CA SER A 145 -25.62 4.40 -31.82
C SER A 145 -24.49 5.37 -31.45
N PRO A 146 -23.95 6.17 -32.39
CA PRO A 146 -23.09 7.31 -32.08
C PRO A 146 -23.84 8.26 -31.13
N GLY A 147 -23.32 8.48 -29.91
CA GLY A 147 -23.99 9.27 -28.86
C GLY A 147 -24.69 8.46 -27.76
N ALA A 148 -24.70 7.12 -27.84
CA ALA A 148 -25.20 6.29 -26.74
C ALA A 148 -24.37 6.49 -25.46
N ALA A 149 -25.06 6.72 -24.34
CA ALA A 149 -24.46 7.02 -23.05
C ALA A 149 -23.43 5.95 -22.66
N HIS A 150 -22.20 6.38 -22.34
CA HIS A 150 -21.17 5.52 -21.79
C HIS A 150 -21.01 5.81 -20.30
N PRO A 151 -21.02 4.81 -19.42
CA PRO A 151 -20.55 5.03 -18.06
C PRO A 151 -19.09 5.49 -18.09
N LEU A 152 -18.79 6.53 -17.31
CA LEU A 152 -17.43 6.98 -17.02
C LEU A 152 -17.07 6.67 -15.56
N PRO A 153 -15.78 6.47 -15.24
CA PRO A 153 -15.33 6.29 -13.86
C PRO A 153 -15.81 7.44 -12.95
N GLY A 154 -16.34 7.11 -11.78
CA GLY A 154 -16.83 8.09 -10.79
C GLY A 154 -18.28 8.54 -11.01
N GLU A 155 -18.92 8.16 -12.11
CA GLU A 155 -20.34 8.45 -12.30
C GLU A 155 -21.22 7.53 -11.47
N ARG A 156 -22.36 8.06 -11.01
CA ARG A 156 -23.40 7.26 -10.36
C ARG A 156 -24.45 6.83 -11.37
N TRP A 157 -24.66 5.53 -11.43
CA TRP A 157 -25.62 4.90 -12.33
C TRP A 157 -26.64 4.13 -11.52
N ARG A 158 -27.92 4.40 -11.77
CA ARG A 158 -29.01 3.52 -11.39
C ARG A 158 -29.10 2.44 -12.46
N LEU A 159 -29.25 1.16 -12.08
CA LEU A 159 -29.37 0.02 -12.98
C LEU A 159 -30.44 -0.95 -12.48
N ASP A 160 -31.33 -1.40 -13.37
CA ASP A 160 -32.25 -2.50 -13.10
C ASP A 160 -31.82 -3.72 -13.92
N GLY A 161 -31.60 -4.86 -13.26
CA GLY A 161 -31.08 -6.06 -13.91
C GLY A 161 -31.27 -7.32 -13.08
N ARG A 162 -31.03 -8.47 -13.70
CA ARG A 162 -31.05 -9.77 -13.02
C ARG A 162 -29.69 -10.06 -12.41
N LEU A 163 -29.67 -10.47 -11.16
CA LEU A 163 -28.47 -10.90 -10.47
C LEU A 163 -28.19 -12.38 -10.79
N GLN A 164 -26.93 -12.72 -11.05
CA GLN A 164 -26.50 -14.09 -11.33
C GLN A 164 -25.20 -14.40 -10.59
N TRP A 165 -25.03 -15.67 -10.22
CA TRP A 165 -23.75 -16.18 -9.75
C TRP A 165 -22.74 -16.19 -10.87
N SER A 166 -21.61 -15.51 -10.66
CA SER A 166 -20.51 -15.64 -11.59
C SER A 166 -19.65 -16.85 -11.21
N ARG A 167 -19.99 -18.03 -11.75
CA ARG A 167 -19.16 -19.26 -11.63
C ARG A 167 -17.78 -19.09 -12.30
N GLN A 168 -17.65 -18.13 -13.21
CA GLN A 168 -16.45 -17.84 -13.99
C GLN A 168 -16.10 -16.34 -13.98
N ALA A 169 -16.16 -15.64 -12.83
CA ALA A 169 -15.52 -14.32 -12.72
C ALA A 169 -13.97 -14.40 -12.78
N ARG A 170 -13.42 -15.27 -13.63
CA ARG A 170 -12.05 -15.20 -14.16
C ARG A 170 -12.03 -14.06 -15.19
N PHE A 171 -12.10 -12.82 -14.72
CA PHE A 171 -11.86 -11.69 -15.60
C PHE A 171 -10.38 -11.63 -15.94
N ALA A 172 -10.04 -12.05 -17.16
CA ALA A 172 -8.75 -11.73 -17.77
C ALA A 172 -8.69 -10.20 -18.02
N GLY A 173 -7.96 -9.51 -17.15
CA GLY A 173 -7.47 -8.15 -17.38
C GLY A 173 -7.96 -7.11 -16.38
N GLY A 174 -7.10 -6.81 -15.40
CA GLY A 174 -7.27 -5.75 -14.41
C GLY A 174 -7.01 -6.31 -13.00
N VAL A 175 -6.08 -5.71 -12.25
CA VAL A 175 -5.66 -6.23 -10.93
C VAL A 175 -6.81 -6.07 -9.93
N GLY A 176 -7.08 -7.13 -9.15
CA GLY A 176 -7.52 -6.96 -7.75
C GLY A 176 -9.00 -7.13 -7.41
N ARG A 177 -9.87 -7.58 -8.32
CA ARG A 177 -11.28 -7.89 -8.00
C ARG A 177 -11.71 -9.34 -8.20
N GLU A 178 -10.74 -10.23 -8.38
CA GLU A 178 -10.99 -11.67 -8.62
C GLU A 178 -11.56 -12.42 -7.39
N GLN A 179 -11.59 -11.81 -6.20
CA GLN A 179 -12.16 -12.43 -4.99
C GLN A 179 -13.46 -11.76 -4.48
N ALA A 180 -13.83 -10.58 -4.98
CA ALA A 180 -14.96 -9.81 -4.44
C ALA A 180 -16.22 -9.84 -5.31
N ILE A 181 -16.09 -10.14 -6.61
CA ILE A 181 -17.23 -10.12 -7.53
C ILE A 181 -17.83 -11.52 -7.62
N ARG A 182 -18.69 -11.85 -6.65
CA ARG A 182 -19.51 -13.08 -6.70
C ARG A 182 -20.74 -12.92 -7.58
N PHE A 183 -21.16 -11.67 -7.81
CA PHE A 183 -22.43 -11.33 -8.41
C PHE A 183 -22.27 -10.55 -9.71
N LEU A 184 -22.94 -11.02 -10.75
CA LEU A 184 -23.06 -10.39 -12.05
C LEU A 184 -24.48 -9.85 -12.21
N LEU A 185 -24.63 -8.54 -12.43
CA LEU A 185 -25.90 -7.92 -12.81
C LEU A 185 -25.95 -7.81 -14.32
N VAL A 186 -26.92 -8.49 -14.92
CA VAL A 186 -27.19 -8.40 -16.36
C VAL A 186 -28.39 -7.49 -16.56
N SER A 187 -28.18 -6.37 -17.24
CA SER A 187 -29.24 -5.40 -17.57
C SER A 187 -29.33 -5.20 -19.08
N ARG A 188 -30.55 -5.30 -19.62
CA ARG A 188 -30.90 -4.95 -21.00
C ARG A 188 -31.90 -3.78 -21.07
N ALA A 189 -32.14 -3.09 -19.95
CA ALA A 189 -33.09 -2.00 -19.90
C ALA A 189 -32.55 -0.76 -20.63
N ARG A 190 -33.45 -0.01 -21.30
CA ARG A 190 -33.16 1.31 -21.87
C ARG A 190 -32.73 2.23 -20.71
N ALA A 191 -31.45 2.63 -20.73
CA ALA A 191 -30.77 3.58 -19.85
C ALA A 191 -31.51 3.94 -18.54
N SER A 192 -31.18 3.22 -17.48
CA SER A 192 -31.45 3.62 -16.12
C SER A 192 -30.53 4.79 -15.74
N ALA A 193 -31.13 5.86 -15.23
CA ALA A 193 -30.59 7.23 -15.26
C ALA A 193 -29.14 7.43 -14.75
N ARG A 194 -28.41 8.33 -15.42
CA ARG A 194 -27.14 8.91 -14.98
C ARG A 194 -27.43 9.98 -13.93
N GLU A 195 -26.96 9.80 -12.70
CA GLU A 195 -26.91 10.88 -11.71
C GLU A 195 -25.59 11.65 -11.96
N PRO A 196 -25.62 12.92 -12.42
CA PRO A 196 -24.39 13.68 -12.66
C PRO A 196 -23.61 13.86 -11.34
N PRO A 197 -22.27 13.80 -11.37
CA PRO A 197 -21.48 14.22 -10.22
C PRO A 197 -21.80 15.69 -9.90
N PRO A 198 -21.71 16.13 -8.63
CA PRO A 198 -21.97 17.53 -8.29
C PRO A 198 -21.07 18.46 -9.11
N ALA A 199 -21.69 19.30 -9.96
CA ALA A 199 -21.03 20.16 -10.94
C ALA A 199 -20.28 21.35 -10.31
N THR A 200 -20.54 21.61 -9.03
CA THR A 200 -19.97 22.73 -8.26
C THR A 200 -19.40 22.22 -6.94
N GLY A 201 -18.37 22.91 -6.43
CA GLY A 201 -17.73 22.64 -5.14
C GLY A 201 -16.27 22.23 -5.21
N TRP A 202 -15.66 22.04 -4.02
CA TRP A 202 -14.23 21.78 -3.85
C TRP A 202 -13.73 20.54 -4.61
N ARG A 203 -14.57 19.52 -4.82
CA ARG A 203 -14.24 18.32 -5.59
C ARG A 203 -14.07 18.60 -7.08
N ALA A 204 -14.95 19.41 -7.67
CA ALA A 204 -14.85 19.83 -9.06
C ALA A 204 -13.63 20.73 -9.28
N TRP A 205 -13.34 21.63 -8.34
CA TRP A 205 -12.12 22.44 -8.35
C TRP A 205 -10.85 21.58 -8.30
N LEU A 206 -10.79 20.60 -7.39
CA LEU A 206 -9.65 19.67 -7.29
C LEU A 206 -9.43 18.89 -8.58
N GLU A 207 -10.51 18.41 -9.20
CA GLU A 207 -10.43 17.69 -10.47
C GLU A 207 -9.90 18.60 -11.60
N GLY A 208 -10.34 19.86 -11.67
CA GLY A 208 -9.75 20.85 -12.58
C GLY A 208 -8.25 21.06 -12.36
N ARG A 209 -7.81 21.12 -11.10
CA ARG A 209 -6.38 21.23 -10.75
C ARG A 209 -5.58 19.98 -11.12
N ARG A 210 -6.14 18.78 -10.93
CA ARG A 210 -5.50 17.52 -11.35
C ARG A 210 -5.34 17.46 -12.87
N ARG A 211 -6.33 17.92 -13.64
CA ARG A 211 -6.23 17.99 -15.11
C ARG A 211 -5.12 18.94 -15.55
N ALA A 212 -5.09 20.15 -15.01
CA ALA A 212 -4.00 21.09 -15.29
C ALA A 212 -2.61 20.54 -14.92
N ALA A 213 -2.50 19.78 -13.83
CA ALA A 213 -1.26 19.09 -13.46
C ALA A 213 -0.90 17.96 -14.44
N ALA A 214 -1.89 17.22 -14.94
CA ALA A 214 -1.70 16.18 -15.95
C ALA A 214 -1.19 16.74 -17.28
N ASP A 215 -1.76 17.87 -17.72
CA ASP A 215 -1.33 18.56 -18.93
C ASP A 215 0.11 19.07 -18.81
N ARG A 216 0.47 19.62 -17.65
CA ARG A 216 1.86 20.05 -17.35
C ARG A 216 2.86 18.90 -17.36
N LEU A 217 2.48 17.74 -16.85
CA LEU A 217 3.34 16.55 -16.86
C LEU A 217 3.48 15.95 -18.27
N ALA A 218 2.52 16.20 -19.17
CA ALA A 218 2.56 15.76 -20.55
C ALA A 218 3.36 16.70 -21.47
N ALA A 219 3.54 17.96 -21.06
CA ALA A 219 4.21 18.99 -21.85
C ALA A 219 5.64 18.58 -22.27
N GLY A 220 5.92 18.62 -23.57
CA GLY A 220 7.21 18.27 -24.17
C GLY A 220 7.44 16.77 -24.41
N ILE A 221 6.53 15.90 -23.98
CA ILE A 221 6.62 14.44 -24.16
C ILE A 221 5.35 13.87 -24.80
N GLU A 222 4.58 14.70 -25.51
CA GLU A 222 3.27 14.39 -26.09
C GLU A 222 3.31 13.19 -27.06
N ALA A 223 4.46 12.95 -27.69
CA ALA A 223 4.69 11.81 -28.57
C ALA A 223 4.73 10.45 -27.84
N HIS A 224 4.70 10.44 -26.49
CA HIS A 224 4.91 9.25 -25.65
C HIS A 224 3.71 8.98 -24.72
N PRO A 225 2.56 8.53 -25.27
CA PRO A 225 1.31 8.39 -24.51
C PRO A 225 1.39 7.35 -23.38
N ASP A 226 2.17 6.28 -23.54
CA ASP A 226 2.34 5.26 -22.50
C ASP A 226 3.03 5.86 -21.26
N GLU A 227 4.13 6.58 -21.47
CA GLU A 227 4.92 7.25 -20.44
C GLU A 227 4.12 8.33 -19.71
N ILE A 228 3.30 9.09 -20.46
CA ILE A 228 2.36 10.07 -19.89
C ILE A 228 1.36 9.37 -18.97
N LEU A 229 0.76 8.26 -19.41
CA LEU A 229 -0.16 7.48 -18.57
C LEU A 229 0.55 6.94 -17.31
N LEU A 230 1.79 6.47 -17.44
CA LEU A 230 2.63 6.02 -16.33
C LEU A 230 2.78 7.12 -15.28
N ILE A 231 3.25 8.30 -15.68
CA ILE A 231 3.51 9.38 -14.72
C ILE A 231 2.23 9.94 -14.12
N GLN A 232 1.17 10.12 -14.90
CA GLN A 232 -0.11 10.59 -14.39
C GLN A 232 -0.74 9.58 -13.41
N GLY A 233 -0.54 8.28 -13.62
CA GLY A 233 -0.90 7.25 -12.65
C GLY A 233 -0.11 7.33 -11.35
N MET A 234 1.21 7.48 -11.45
CA MET A 234 2.12 7.55 -10.29
C MET A 234 1.93 8.83 -9.45
N MET A 235 1.78 9.98 -10.10
CA MET A 235 1.73 11.30 -9.46
C MET A 235 0.32 11.75 -9.10
N LEU A 236 -0.63 11.57 -10.01
CA LEU A 236 -1.98 12.11 -9.87
C LEU A 236 -2.99 11.03 -9.53
N GLY A 237 -2.61 9.75 -9.56
CA GLY A 237 -3.53 8.64 -9.32
C GLY A 237 -4.55 8.46 -10.43
N TYR A 238 -4.27 8.98 -11.63
CA TYR A 238 -5.13 8.75 -12.80
C TYR A 238 -5.00 7.31 -13.28
N ARG A 239 -6.14 6.63 -13.36
CA ARG A 239 -6.25 5.27 -13.90
C ARG A 239 -6.93 5.33 -15.24
N GLY A 240 -6.30 5.99 -16.21
CA GLY A 240 -6.65 5.78 -17.62
C GLY A 240 -6.44 4.30 -17.99
N GLU A 241 -7.08 3.83 -19.07
CA GLU A 241 -6.78 2.48 -19.58
C GLU A 241 -5.35 2.45 -20.12
N MET A 242 -4.43 1.98 -19.29
CA MET A 242 -3.12 1.58 -19.78
C MET A 242 -3.28 0.42 -20.75
N PRO A 243 -2.54 0.42 -21.88
CA PRO A 243 -2.53 -0.70 -22.80
C PRO A 243 -2.37 -2.04 -22.07
N ARG A 244 -3.12 -3.06 -22.50
CA ARG A 244 -3.10 -4.38 -21.86
C ARG A 244 -1.71 -4.98 -21.80
N VAL A 245 -0.91 -4.73 -22.84
CA VAL A 245 0.48 -5.14 -22.94
C VAL A 245 1.29 -4.55 -21.77
N LEU A 246 1.14 -3.26 -21.51
CA LEU A 246 1.81 -2.55 -20.43
C LEU A 246 1.38 -3.06 -19.05
N THR A 247 0.06 -3.15 -18.82
CA THR A 247 -0.48 -3.67 -17.55
C THR A 247 -0.02 -5.10 -17.29
N ARG A 248 0.03 -5.94 -18.33
CA ARG A 248 0.51 -7.32 -18.23
C ARG A 248 2.01 -7.35 -17.94
N ALA A 249 2.80 -6.51 -18.61
CA ALA A 249 4.24 -6.44 -18.42
C ALA A 249 4.59 -6.12 -16.97
N PHE A 250 4.09 -4.99 -16.45
CA PHE A 250 4.34 -4.58 -15.06
C PHE A 250 3.80 -5.56 -14.02
N ARG A 251 2.71 -6.26 -14.34
CA ARG A 251 2.18 -7.34 -13.48
C ARG A 251 3.11 -8.53 -13.47
N HIS A 252 3.57 -8.98 -14.63
CA HIS A 252 4.40 -10.17 -14.77
C HIS A 252 5.80 -9.94 -14.21
N SER A 253 6.35 -8.73 -14.34
CA SER A 253 7.59 -8.32 -13.67
C SER A 253 7.45 -8.03 -12.17
N GLY A 254 6.24 -8.07 -11.60
CA GLY A 254 5.99 -7.80 -10.18
C GLY A 254 6.09 -6.33 -9.76
N THR A 255 6.21 -5.41 -10.72
CA THR A 255 6.40 -3.95 -10.51
C THR A 255 5.09 -3.15 -10.61
N ILE A 256 3.94 -3.82 -10.76
CA ILE A 256 2.60 -3.19 -10.88
C ILE A 256 2.20 -2.33 -9.67
N HIS A 257 2.81 -2.56 -8.52
CA HIS A 257 2.55 -1.80 -7.30
C HIS A 257 2.94 -0.33 -7.40
N ILE A 258 3.77 0.04 -8.38
CA ILE A 258 4.22 1.42 -8.63
C ILE A 258 3.13 2.27 -9.28
N PHE A 259 2.14 1.65 -9.94
CA PHE A 259 1.02 2.36 -10.58
C PHE A 259 -0.06 2.82 -9.61
N ALA A 260 -0.21 2.11 -8.50
CA ALA A 260 -1.00 2.63 -7.40
C ALA A 260 -0.12 3.63 -6.65
N ILE A 261 -0.69 4.73 -6.17
CA ILE A 261 0.03 5.62 -5.26
C ILE A 261 0.35 4.79 -4.03
N SER A 262 1.59 4.31 -4.00
CA SER A 262 2.05 3.35 -3.04
C SER A 262 2.44 4.08 -1.77
N GLY A 263 2.62 3.34 -0.67
CA GLY A 263 3.16 3.95 0.55
C GLY A 263 4.54 4.58 0.32
N LEU A 264 5.32 4.04 -0.63
CA LEU A 264 6.60 4.61 -1.03
C LEU A 264 6.45 6.03 -1.57
N HIS A 265 5.41 6.29 -2.37
CA HIS A 265 5.19 7.63 -2.93
C HIS A 265 4.95 8.66 -1.83
N VAL A 266 4.10 8.34 -0.87
CA VAL A 266 3.83 9.21 0.29
C VAL A 266 5.10 9.39 1.14
N VAL A 267 5.89 8.34 1.33
CA VAL A 267 7.14 8.40 2.11
C VAL A 267 8.20 9.28 1.42
N VAL A 268 8.34 9.19 0.10
CA VAL A 268 9.27 10.05 -0.68
C VAL A 268 8.86 11.52 -0.54
N ILE A 269 7.58 11.84 -0.73
CA ILE A 269 7.08 13.21 -0.55
C ILE A 269 7.26 13.67 0.90
N ALA A 270 6.93 12.83 1.88
CA ALA A 270 7.13 13.15 3.29
C ALA A 270 8.61 13.41 3.62
N ALA A 271 9.54 12.65 3.05
CA ALA A 271 10.97 12.85 3.25
C ALA A 271 11.45 14.18 2.66
N LEU A 272 11.00 14.55 1.47
CA LEU A 272 11.31 15.85 0.85
C LEU A 272 10.80 17.02 1.67
N LEU A 273 9.54 16.95 2.10
CA LEU A 273 8.94 17.98 2.93
C LEU A 273 9.66 18.07 4.28
N THR A 274 10.01 16.92 4.88
CA THR A 274 10.76 16.87 6.14
C THR A 274 12.13 17.52 5.98
N PHE A 275 12.83 17.26 4.88
CA PHE A 275 14.10 17.90 4.56
C PHE A 275 13.95 19.42 4.41
N ALA A 276 12.92 19.89 3.69
CA ALA A 276 12.64 21.31 3.55
C ALA A 276 12.35 21.99 4.90
N VAL A 277 11.46 21.40 5.72
CA VAL A 277 11.12 21.90 7.06
C VAL A 277 12.34 21.92 8.00
N ALA A 278 13.20 20.91 7.92
CA ALA A 278 14.45 20.86 8.68
C ALA A 278 15.41 22.00 8.28
N ARG A 279 15.49 22.34 6.98
CA ARG A 279 16.32 23.44 6.47
C ARG A 279 15.77 24.82 6.82
N LEU A 280 14.47 24.94 7.04
CA LEU A 280 13.85 26.17 7.55
C LEU A 280 14.08 26.41 9.05
N GLY A 281 14.81 25.51 9.73
CA GLY A 281 15.15 25.67 11.16
C GLY A 281 14.02 25.31 12.11
N VAL A 282 12.93 24.68 11.64
CA VAL A 282 11.82 24.28 12.51
C VAL A 282 12.31 23.18 13.47
N PRO A 283 12.07 23.29 14.79
CA PRO A 283 12.48 22.26 15.74
C PRO A 283 11.73 20.95 15.48
N ARG A 284 12.42 19.82 15.65
CA ARG A 284 11.92 18.48 15.34
C ARG A 284 10.54 18.14 15.94
N PRO A 285 10.20 18.55 17.18
CA PRO A 285 8.87 18.33 17.76
C PRO A 285 7.73 18.97 16.97
N PHE A 286 8.00 20.10 16.30
CA PHE A 286 6.98 20.88 15.60
C PHE A 286 6.86 20.54 14.11
N TRP A 287 7.66 19.59 13.59
CA TRP A 287 7.62 19.21 12.18
C TRP A 287 6.23 18.75 11.72
N ILE A 288 5.41 18.17 12.60
CA ILE A 288 4.06 17.75 12.24
C ILE A 288 3.15 18.92 11.84
N LEU A 289 3.33 20.12 12.40
CA LEU A 289 2.48 21.28 12.15
C LEU A 289 2.45 21.67 10.66
N PRO A 290 3.59 21.84 9.97
CA PRO A 290 3.61 22.08 8.53
C PRO A 290 3.41 20.79 7.71
N LEU A 291 3.93 19.63 8.16
CA LEU A 291 3.92 18.42 7.34
C LEU A 291 2.55 17.76 7.20
N ALA A 292 1.78 17.67 8.30
CA ALA A 292 0.47 17.02 8.29
C ALA A 292 -0.53 17.67 7.30
N PRO A 293 -0.74 19.01 7.29
CA PRO A 293 -1.66 19.62 6.33
C PRO A 293 -1.18 19.46 4.88
N ILE A 294 0.12 19.60 4.60
CA ILE A 294 0.65 19.45 3.24
C ILE A 294 0.47 18.01 2.74
N LEU A 295 0.79 17.01 3.58
CA LEU A 295 0.57 15.60 3.23
C LEU A 295 -0.91 15.29 3.05
N ALA A 296 -1.80 15.84 3.88
CA ALA A 296 -3.24 15.67 3.73
C ALA A 296 -3.74 16.26 2.40
N ILE A 297 -3.29 17.48 2.05
CA ILE A 297 -3.61 18.13 0.77
C ILE A 297 -3.10 17.26 -0.39
N TYR A 298 -1.87 16.75 -0.33
CA TYR A 298 -1.33 15.85 -1.35
C TYR A 298 -2.17 14.57 -1.52
N ILE A 299 -2.53 13.91 -0.41
CA ILE A 299 -3.34 12.67 -0.46
C ILE A 299 -4.73 12.94 -1.02
N ILE A 300 -5.37 14.04 -0.64
CA ILE A 300 -6.69 14.43 -1.16
C ILE A 300 -6.59 14.80 -2.65
N ALA A 301 -5.58 15.60 -3.03
CA ALA A 301 -5.36 16.02 -4.41
C ALA A 301 -5.07 14.85 -5.35
N THR A 302 -4.51 13.76 -4.84
CA THR A 302 -4.24 12.54 -5.62
C THR A 302 -5.40 11.53 -5.63
N GLY A 303 -6.57 11.95 -5.15
CA GLY A 303 -7.80 11.15 -5.17
C GLY A 303 -8.00 10.26 -3.94
N ALA A 304 -7.31 10.53 -2.83
CA ALA A 304 -7.46 9.85 -1.54
C ALA A 304 -7.39 8.32 -1.66
N GLN A 305 -6.38 7.82 -2.37
CA GLN A 305 -6.19 6.38 -2.55
C GLN A 305 -6.03 5.69 -1.18
N PRO A 306 -6.67 4.52 -0.94
CA PRO A 306 -6.59 3.85 0.35
C PRO A 306 -5.17 3.57 0.85
N SER A 307 -4.24 3.23 -0.05
CA SER A 307 -2.82 3.05 0.28
C SER A 307 -2.16 4.35 0.74
N ALA A 308 -2.43 5.46 0.07
CA ALA A 308 -1.90 6.77 0.41
C ALA A 308 -2.46 7.28 1.75
N LEU A 309 -3.75 7.07 2.02
CA LEU A 309 -4.38 7.38 3.31
C LEU A 309 -3.72 6.62 4.47
N ARG A 310 -3.47 5.31 4.29
CA ARG A 310 -2.78 4.51 5.31
C ARG A 310 -1.35 4.99 5.56
N ALA A 311 -0.60 5.24 4.48
CA ALA A 311 0.76 5.75 4.60
C ALA A 311 0.79 7.13 5.27
N GLY A 312 -0.11 8.05 4.88
CA GLY A 312 -0.25 9.37 5.49
C GLY A 312 -0.61 9.31 6.97
N LEU A 313 -1.53 8.41 7.35
CA LEU A 313 -1.88 8.18 8.76
C LEU A 313 -0.68 7.66 9.56
N MET A 314 0.06 6.68 9.03
CA MET A 314 1.27 6.15 9.66
C MET A 314 2.34 7.24 9.80
N SER A 315 2.59 8.02 8.75
CA SER A 315 3.51 9.16 8.77
C SER A 315 3.08 10.21 9.80
N GLY A 316 1.79 10.55 9.86
CA GLY A 316 1.24 11.49 10.83
C GLY A 316 1.45 11.03 12.27
N ILE A 317 1.11 9.77 12.59
CA ILE A 317 1.33 9.20 13.93
C ILE A 317 2.82 9.16 14.28
N TYR A 318 3.69 8.83 13.31
CA TYR A 318 5.14 8.84 13.52
C TYR A 318 5.68 10.24 13.82
N LEU A 319 5.22 11.25 13.06
CA LEU A 319 5.62 12.66 13.25
C LEU A 319 4.99 13.30 14.49
N LEU A 320 3.87 12.77 15.00
CA LEU A 320 3.21 13.27 16.20
C LEU A 320 3.98 12.89 17.48
N ALA A 321 4.71 11.77 17.48
CA ALA A 321 5.36 11.26 18.68
C ALA A 321 6.35 12.26 19.32
N PRO A 322 7.24 12.95 18.57
CA PRO A 322 8.10 13.99 19.13
C PRO A 322 7.34 15.17 19.77
N LEU A 323 6.20 15.58 19.19
CA LEU A 323 5.37 16.65 19.76
C LEU A 323 4.78 16.26 21.13
N LEU A 324 4.51 14.96 21.33
CA LEU A 324 4.03 14.40 22.60
C LEU A 324 5.17 14.06 23.59
N GLY A 325 6.41 14.48 23.30
CA GLY A 325 7.58 14.14 24.13
C GLY A 325 7.94 12.65 24.10
N ARG A 326 7.47 11.90 23.09
CA ARG A 326 7.73 10.47 22.94
C ARG A 326 8.72 10.21 21.81
N ARG A 327 9.52 9.15 21.96
CA ARG A 327 10.36 8.65 20.86
C ARG A 327 9.47 7.97 19.82
N PRO A 328 9.58 8.31 18.52
CA PRO A 328 8.78 7.68 17.48
C PRO A 328 9.12 6.19 17.37
N ASP A 329 8.10 5.35 17.29
CA ASP A 329 8.25 3.90 17.24
C ASP A 329 7.39 3.26 16.14
N THR A 330 8.02 2.66 15.14
CA THR A 330 7.34 2.16 13.94
C THR A 330 6.32 1.05 14.21
N LEU A 331 6.59 0.14 15.18
CA LEU A 331 5.61 -0.91 15.54
C LEU A 331 4.39 -0.31 16.24
N THR A 332 4.61 0.67 17.12
CA THR A 332 3.51 1.39 17.78
C THR A 332 2.69 2.19 16.76
N THR A 333 3.35 2.88 15.83
CA THR A 333 2.71 3.57 14.71
C THR A 333 1.84 2.61 13.89
N LEU A 334 2.36 1.43 13.55
CA LEU A 334 1.62 0.41 12.81
C LEU A 334 0.37 -0.05 13.59
N ALA A 335 0.52 -0.37 14.88
CA ALA A 335 -0.58 -0.83 15.73
C ALA A 335 -1.67 0.24 15.91
N VAL A 336 -1.29 1.47 16.23
CA VAL A 336 -2.22 2.60 16.39
C VAL A 336 -2.94 2.90 15.07
N SER A 337 -2.21 2.87 13.94
CA SER A 337 -2.82 3.06 12.62
C SER A 337 -3.86 1.99 12.30
N ALA A 338 -3.59 0.72 12.64
CA ALA A 338 -4.55 -0.37 12.47
C ALA A 338 -5.82 -0.11 13.29
N VAL A 339 -5.65 0.24 14.57
CA VAL A 339 -6.78 0.53 15.47
C VAL A 339 -7.60 1.70 14.95
N VAL A 340 -6.98 2.83 14.58
CA VAL A 340 -7.70 4.02 14.07
C VAL A 340 -8.51 3.70 12.80
N LEU A 341 -7.93 2.94 11.86
CA LEU A 341 -8.64 2.58 10.62
C LEU A 341 -9.79 1.60 10.87
N LEU A 342 -9.60 0.64 11.76
CA LEU A 342 -10.63 -0.34 12.10
C LEU A 342 -11.74 0.26 12.97
N LEU A 343 -11.43 1.24 13.83
CA LEU A 343 -12.42 2.08 14.51
C LEU A 343 -13.31 2.83 13.51
N ALA A 344 -12.71 3.39 12.46
CA ALA A 344 -13.47 4.07 11.41
C ALA A 344 -14.33 3.11 10.58
N ASN A 345 -13.81 1.91 10.26
CA ASN A 345 -14.56 0.88 9.56
C ASN A 345 -13.93 -0.51 9.80
N PRO A 346 -14.54 -1.38 10.61
CA PRO A 346 -13.93 -2.66 11.00
C PRO A 346 -13.82 -3.63 9.81
N LEU A 347 -14.68 -3.50 8.80
CA LEU A 347 -14.65 -4.36 7.63
C LEU A 347 -13.39 -4.12 6.77
N GLN A 348 -12.55 -3.10 7.05
CA GLN A 348 -11.31 -2.83 6.31
C GLN A 348 -10.30 -3.97 6.38
N ILE A 349 -10.37 -4.76 7.45
CA ILE A 349 -9.50 -5.91 7.63
C ILE A 349 -9.68 -7.00 6.56
N LEU A 350 -10.84 -7.02 5.89
CA LEU A 350 -11.14 -7.96 4.81
C LEU A 350 -10.58 -7.50 3.45
N ASP A 351 -10.09 -6.26 3.35
CA ASP A 351 -9.51 -5.77 2.10
C ASP A 351 -8.10 -6.32 1.92
N LEU A 352 -7.86 -6.95 0.76
CA LEU A 352 -6.53 -7.42 0.39
C LEU A 352 -5.49 -6.28 0.42
N GLY A 353 -5.88 -5.06 0.01
CA GLY A 353 -5.01 -3.90 0.07
C GLY A 353 -4.62 -3.50 1.50
N PHE A 354 -5.51 -3.67 2.48
CA PHE A 354 -5.20 -3.45 3.89
C PHE A 354 -4.22 -4.51 4.37
N ILE A 355 -4.53 -5.80 4.17
CA ILE A 355 -3.67 -6.93 4.57
C ILE A 355 -2.26 -6.78 3.98
N LEU A 356 -2.16 -6.59 2.66
CA LEU A 356 -0.87 -6.43 1.99
C LEU A 356 -0.08 -5.23 2.54
N SER A 357 -0.74 -4.10 2.81
CA SER A 357 -0.07 -2.90 3.33
C SER A 357 0.49 -3.12 4.73
N PHE A 358 -0.31 -3.66 5.64
CA PHE A 358 0.10 -3.89 7.02
C PHE A 358 1.14 -5.02 7.13
N MET A 359 0.97 -6.10 6.36
CA MET A 359 1.93 -7.20 6.33
C MET A 359 3.26 -6.79 5.70
N MET A 360 3.26 -5.98 4.63
CA MET A 360 4.49 -5.43 4.07
C MET A 360 5.24 -4.56 5.07
N VAL A 361 4.57 -3.61 5.75
CA VAL A 361 5.24 -2.76 6.74
C VAL A 361 5.74 -3.58 7.93
N LEU A 362 4.91 -4.49 8.46
CA LEU A 362 5.32 -5.36 9.57
C LEU A 362 6.53 -6.21 9.19
N GLY A 363 6.48 -6.87 8.04
CA GLY A 363 7.55 -7.72 7.58
C GLY A 363 8.82 -6.92 7.27
N LEU A 364 8.73 -5.71 6.71
CA LEU A 364 9.90 -4.85 6.50
C LEU A 364 10.56 -4.47 7.83
N ILE A 365 9.78 -4.15 8.88
CA ILE A 365 10.32 -3.86 10.22
C ILE A 365 11.13 -5.05 10.76
N ILE A 366 10.73 -6.28 10.43
CA ILE A 366 11.32 -7.50 10.98
C ILE A 366 12.48 -8.02 10.12
N LEU A 367 12.31 -7.99 8.80
CA LEU A 367 13.20 -8.66 7.83
C LEU A 367 14.19 -7.71 7.15
N ALA A 368 13.95 -6.39 7.10
CA ALA A 368 14.86 -5.49 6.39
C ALA A 368 16.27 -5.49 7.02
N GLY A 369 16.38 -5.54 8.35
CA GLY A 369 17.67 -5.66 9.06
C GLY A 369 18.40 -6.98 8.74
N PRO A 370 17.78 -8.15 9.02
CA PRO A 370 18.26 -9.46 8.59
C PRO A 370 18.74 -9.54 7.13
N SER A 371 17.86 -9.17 6.20
CA SER A 371 18.14 -9.22 4.77
C SER A 371 19.25 -8.25 4.36
N GLY A 372 19.34 -7.07 4.98
CA GLY A 372 20.43 -6.12 4.76
C GLY A 372 21.79 -6.63 5.21
N ARG A 373 21.86 -7.28 6.39
CA ARG A 373 23.10 -7.92 6.86
C ARG A 373 23.52 -9.08 5.96
N LEU A 374 22.57 -9.91 5.54
CA LEU A 374 22.85 -10.98 4.60
C LEU A 374 23.39 -10.42 3.27
N ALA A 375 22.77 -9.37 2.74
CA ALA A 375 23.24 -8.71 1.52
C ALA A 375 24.67 -8.14 1.66
N ARG A 376 24.97 -7.44 2.77
CA ARG A 376 26.32 -6.93 3.07
C ARG A 376 27.37 -8.05 3.14
N ARG A 377 27.03 -9.18 3.76
CA ARG A 377 27.90 -10.37 3.84
C ARG A 377 28.14 -11.01 2.47
N LEU A 378 27.07 -11.22 1.69
CA LEU A 378 27.16 -11.82 0.35
C LEU A 378 27.99 -10.96 -0.61
N LEU A 379 27.80 -9.64 -0.56
CA LEU A 379 28.53 -8.67 -1.37
C LEU A 379 29.90 -8.29 -0.78
N ARG A 380 30.28 -8.87 0.37
CA ARG A 380 31.54 -8.60 1.09
C ARG A 380 31.75 -7.09 1.39
N VAL A 381 30.67 -6.34 1.59
CA VAL A 381 30.73 -4.89 1.86
C VAL A 381 31.47 -4.62 3.16
N ASP A 382 31.30 -5.46 4.18
CA ASP A 382 31.98 -5.31 5.46
C ASP A 382 33.51 -5.42 5.31
N ARG A 383 33.99 -6.31 4.42
CA ARG A 383 35.43 -6.42 4.09
C ARG A 383 35.93 -5.22 3.28
N LEU A 384 35.09 -4.69 2.39
CA LEU A 384 35.41 -3.47 1.64
C LEU A 384 35.51 -2.27 2.59
N ALA A 385 34.57 -2.14 3.54
CA ALA A 385 34.57 -1.09 4.57
C ALA A 385 35.86 -1.12 5.39
N GLN A 386 36.21 -2.29 5.94
CA GLN A 386 37.47 -2.47 6.69
C GLN A 386 38.70 -2.12 5.85
N ARG A 387 38.74 -2.50 4.57
CA ARG A 387 39.86 -2.13 3.68
C ARG A 387 39.95 -0.63 3.43
N VAL A 388 38.80 0.03 3.21
CA VAL A 388 38.77 1.48 2.96
C VAL A 388 39.21 2.23 4.22
N GLU A 389 38.75 1.79 5.39
CA GLU A 389 39.12 2.38 6.68
C GLU A 389 40.61 2.21 6.97
N LEU A 390 41.15 0.99 6.89
CA LEU A 390 42.58 0.72 7.12
C LEU A 390 43.49 1.53 6.20
N VAL A 391 43.17 1.64 4.90
CA VAL A 391 44.02 2.41 3.97
C VAL A 391 43.88 3.92 4.19
N ASN A 392 42.75 4.40 4.69
CA ASN A 392 42.58 5.81 5.04
C ASN A 392 43.29 6.16 6.36
N GLU A 393 43.26 5.26 7.34
CA GLU A 393 43.91 5.43 8.65
C GLU A 393 45.44 5.34 8.57
N GLN A 394 45.98 4.44 7.73
CA GLN A 394 47.42 4.23 7.62
C GLN A 394 48.18 5.46 7.07
N GLY A 395 47.50 6.43 6.43
CA GLY A 395 48.11 7.67 5.94
C GLY A 395 49.25 7.46 4.92
N GLY A 396 49.78 8.54 4.34
CA GLY A 396 50.94 8.48 3.43
C GLY A 396 50.65 8.08 1.97
N GLU A 397 51.64 7.55 1.26
CA GLU A 397 51.59 7.23 -0.19
C GLU A 397 50.46 6.25 -0.57
N ALA A 398 50.07 5.37 0.35
CA ALA A 398 49.01 4.36 0.14
C ALA A 398 47.58 4.94 0.18
N ALA A 399 47.35 6.00 0.96
CA ALA A 399 46.08 6.73 1.00
C ALA A 399 45.83 7.48 -0.33
N GLY A 400 46.91 7.93 -0.98
CA GLY A 400 46.86 8.68 -2.23
C GLY A 400 46.26 10.08 -2.08
N SER A 401 45.96 10.73 -3.20
CA SER A 401 45.37 12.07 -3.20
C SER A 401 43.95 12.10 -2.60
N VAL A 402 43.53 13.27 -2.10
CA VAL A 402 42.17 13.52 -1.53
C VAL A 402 41.05 13.03 -2.46
N TRP A 403 41.25 13.11 -3.78
CA TRP A 403 40.26 12.61 -4.75
C TRP A 403 40.15 11.08 -4.76
N ARG A 404 41.27 10.34 -4.60
CA ARG A 404 41.25 8.87 -4.48
C ARG A 404 40.55 8.43 -3.18
N GLN A 405 40.75 9.17 -2.09
CA GLN A 405 40.03 8.94 -0.84
C GLN A 405 38.52 9.14 -1.01
N LYS A 406 38.10 10.26 -1.62
CA LYS A 406 36.68 10.51 -1.96
C LYS A 406 36.10 9.44 -2.88
N LEU A 407 36.86 8.96 -3.87
CA LEU A 407 36.42 7.87 -4.75
C LEU A 407 36.20 6.56 -4.00
N ARG A 408 37.10 6.17 -3.10
CA ARG A 408 36.95 4.95 -2.27
C ARG A 408 35.74 5.06 -1.34
N GLN A 409 35.55 6.22 -0.71
CA GLN A 409 34.38 6.48 0.13
C GLN A 409 33.09 6.47 -0.69
N ALA A 410 33.08 7.06 -1.89
CA ALA A 410 31.94 7.01 -2.79
C ALA A 410 31.64 5.57 -3.24
N GLY A 411 32.66 4.77 -3.57
CA GLY A 411 32.52 3.36 -3.91
C GLY A 411 31.95 2.53 -2.75
N LEU A 412 32.41 2.79 -1.52
CA LEU A 412 31.85 2.16 -0.32
C LEU A 412 30.38 2.56 -0.11
N ALA A 413 30.07 3.85 -0.18
CA ALA A 413 28.70 4.34 -0.04
C ALA A 413 27.75 3.76 -1.10
N LEU A 414 28.22 3.58 -2.34
CA LEU A 414 27.48 2.89 -3.39
C LEU A 414 27.27 1.41 -3.06
N ALA A 415 28.29 0.71 -2.57
CA ALA A 415 28.18 -0.70 -2.17
C ALA A 415 27.22 -0.89 -0.99
N GLU A 416 27.28 0.00 0.01
CA GLU A 416 26.35 0.02 1.14
C GLU A 416 24.91 0.32 0.70
N GLY A 417 24.73 1.31 -0.18
CA GLY A 417 23.43 1.66 -0.75
C GLY A 417 22.83 0.51 -1.53
N PHE A 418 23.63 -0.16 -2.38
CA PHE A 418 23.21 -1.32 -3.15
C PHE A 418 22.85 -2.51 -2.26
N ALA A 419 23.67 -2.82 -1.25
CA ALA A 419 23.36 -3.88 -0.28
C ALA A 419 22.08 -3.57 0.52
N GLY A 420 21.87 -2.32 0.91
CA GLY A 420 20.64 -1.87 1.55
C GLY A 420 19.41 -2.06 0.66
N LEU A 421 19.51 -1.66 -0.61
CA LEU A 421 18.43 -1.82 -1.59
C LEU A 421 18.09 -3.30 -1.84
N LEU A 422 19.13 -4.14 -1.98
CA LEU A 422 18.98 -5.58 -2.14
C LEU A 422 18.32 -6.20 -0.89
N GLY A 423 18.72 -5.77 0.30
CA GLY A 423 18.14 -6.22 1.57
C GLY A 423 16.66 -5.89 1.68
N VAL A 424 16.27 -4.63 1.44
CA VAL A 424 14.87 -4.19 1.48
C VAL A 424 14.04 -4.90 0.40
N SER A 425 14.57 -5.05 -0.81
CA SER A 425 13.88 -5.72 -1.91
C SER A 425 13.68 -7.22 -1.62
N THR A 426 14.66 -7.87 -1.01
CA THR A 426 14.58 -9.28 -0.59
C THR A 426 13.52 -9.46 0.49
N ALA A 427 13.54 -8.59 1.51
CA ALA A 427 12.53 -8.61 2.57
C ALA A 427 11.11 -8.45 1.98
N ALA A 428 10.89 -7.43 1.14
CA ALA A 428 9.62 -7.19 0.47
C ALA A 428 9.17 -8.37 -0.40
N TRP A 429 10.10 -9.01 -1.11
CA TRP A 429 9.82 -10.18 -1.94
C TRP A 429 9.37 -11.38 -1.10
N LEU A 430 10.10 -11.74 -0.04
CA LEU A 430 9.74 -12.84 0.87
C LEU A 430 8.38 -12.63 1.55
N ILE A 431 8.01 -11.39 1.86
CA ILE A 431 6.71 -11.07 2.45
C ILE A 431 5.60 -11.16 1.41
N SER A 432 5.84 -10.71 0.18
CA SER A 432 4.76 -10.58 -0.82
C SER A 432 4.42 -11.88 -1.54
N ILE A 433 5.37 -12.79 -1.77
CA ILE A 433 5.12 -14.04 -2.55
C ILE A 433 3.93 -14.85 -2.04
N PRO A 434 3.85 -15.31 -0.78
CA PRO A 434 2.78 -16.20 -0.36
C PRO A 434 1.41 -15.53 -0.42
N LEU A 435 1.33 -14.22 -0.10
CA LEU A 435 0.08 -13.46 -0.17
C LEU A 435 -0.36 -13.22 -1.61
N THR A 436 0.57 -12.86 -2.50
CA THR A 436 0.25 -12.64 -3.91
C THR A 436 -0.08 -13.95 -4.62
N ALA A 437 0.63 -15.04 -4.32
CA ALA A 437 0.31 -16.38 -4.81
C ALA A 437 -1.06 -16.85 -4.31
N TYR A 438 -1.37 -16.68 -3.02
CA TYR A 438 -2.69 -17.02 -2.48
C TYR A 438 -3.81 -16.16 -3.08
N ALA A 439 -3.58 -14.85 -3.21
CA ALA A 439 -4.61 -13.91 -3.66
C ALA A 439 -4.87 -13.98 -5.16
N PHE A 440 -3.82 -14.09 -5.99
CA PHE A 440 -3.89 -14.00 -7.45
C PHE A 440 -3.67 -15.35 -8.14
N GLY A 441 -3.09 -16.33 -7.45
CA GLY A 441 -2.79 -17.64 -7.99
C GLY A 441 -1.58 -17.72 -8.89
N TYR A 442 -0.73 -16.70 -8.86
CA TYR A 442 0.58 -16.69 -9.46
C TYR A 442 1.49 -15.76 -8.67
N PHE A 443 2.80 -15.91 -8.85
CA PHE A 443 3.77 -14.93 -8.37
C PHE A 443 4.84 -14.66 -9.44
N SER A 444 5.46 -13.48 -9.34
CA SER A 444 6.52 -13.03 -10.25
C SER A 444 7.89 -13.47 -9.72
N THR A 445 8.59 -14.30 -10.48
CA THR A 445 9.89 -14.87 -10.10
C THR A 445 10.99 -13.83 -10.11
N TYR A 446 11.00 -12.96 -11.12
CA TYR A 446 12.01 -11.93 -11.31
C TYR A 446 11.66 -10.58 -10.66
N SER A 447 10.66 -10.55 -9.77
CA SER A 447 10.25 -9.30 -9.11
C SER A 447 11.38 -8.68 -8.28
N LEU A 448 12.23 -9.50 -7.65
CA LEU A 448 13.40 -9.02 -6.92
C LEU A 448 14.35 -8.23 -7.83
N LEU A 449 14.72 -8.79 -8.98
CA LEU A 449 15.63 -8.19 -9.94
C LEU A 449 15.03 -6.92 -10.56
N ALA A 450 13.75 -6.98 -10.96
CA ALA A 450 13.06 -5.83 -11.51
C ALA A 450 13.00 -4.68 -10.49
N ASN A 451 12.66 -4.97 -9.23
CA ASN A 451 12.53 -3.95 -8.19
C ASN A 451 13.87 -3.28 -7.83
N LEU A 452 15.01 -3.96 -8.01
CA LEU A 452 16.34 -3.38 -7.77
C LEU A 452 16.64 -2.17 -8.66
N VAL A 453 15.97 -2.07 -9.82
CA VAL A 453 16.14 -0.94 -10.74
C VAL A 453 14.89 -0.06 -10.75
N VAL A 454 13.71 -0.67 -10.85
CA VAL A 454 12.45 0.05 -11.05
C VAL A 454 12.05 0.85 -9.80
N VAL A 455 12.35 0.38 -8.57
CA VAL A 455 12.00 1.12 -7.33
C VAL A 455 12.81 2.41 -7.18
N PRO A 456 14.17 2.41 -7.24
CA PRO A 456 14.94 3.65 -7.24
C PRO A 456 14.54 4.60 -8.36
N LEU A 457 14.34 4.05 -9.56
CA LEU A 457 13.96 4.83 -10.74
C LEU A 457 12.59 5.49 -10.56
N SER A 458 11.62 4.78 -9.97
CA SER A 458 10.31 5.36 -9.64
C SER A 458 10.41 6.53 -8.66
N SER A 459 11.35 6.46 -7.71
CA SER A 459 11.59 7.54 -6.73
C SER A 459 12.21 8.76 -7.42
N LEU A 460 13.15 8.55 -8.34
CA LEU A 460 13.72 9.61 -9.17
C LEU A 460 12.67 10.26 -10.08
N VAL A 461 11.86 9.45 -10.76
CA VAL A 461 10.77 9.92 -11.61
C VAL A 461 9.79 10.79 -10.80
N MET A 462 9.43 10.34 -9.60
CA MET A 462 8.58 11.12 -8.69
C MET A 462 9.21 12.46 -8.28
N LEU A 463 10.51 12.48 -8.00
CA LEU A 463 11.24 13.70 -7.64
C LEU A 463 11.21 14.70 -8.80
N LEU A 464 11.56 14.25 -10.00
CA LEU A 464 11.57 15.07 -11.21
C LEU A 464 10.17 15.57 -11.59
N ALA A 465 9.14 14.74 -11.44
CA ALA A 465 7.77 15.13 -11.71
C ALA A 465 7.22 16.12 -10.67
N SER A 466 7.61 15.96 -9.40
CA SER A 466 7.28 16.94 -8.35
C SER A 466 7.94 18.28 -8.63
N LEU A 467 9.21 18.26 -9.06
CA LEU A 467 9.94 19.47 -9.47
C LEU A 467 9.30 20.11 -10.70
N SER A 468 8.95 19.33 -11.72
CA SER A 468 8.24 19.80 -12.92
C SER A 468 6.97 20.57 -12.56
N LEU A 469 6.11 20.00 -11.71
CA LEU A 469 4.87 20.66 -11.27
C LEU A 469 5.12 21.96 -10.48
N LEU A 470 6.21 22.03 -9.72
CA LEU A 470 6.59 23.21 -8.95
C LEU A 470 7.05 24.35 -9.87
N VAL A 471 7.86 24.03 -10.88
CA VAL A 471 8.47 25.03 -11.77
C VAL A 471 7.60 25.35 -12.99
N ALA A 472 6.57 24.57 -13.27
CA ALA A 472 5.70 24.71 -14.45
C ALA A 472 5.09 26.11 -14.62
N SER A 473 4.86 26.85 -13.53
CA SER A 473 4.33 28.22 -13.59
C SER A 473 5.38 29.32 -13.58
N VAL A 474 6.66 28.98 -13.35
CA VAL A 474 7.75 29.96 -13.14
C VAL A 474 8.81 29.86 -14.25
N ALA A 475 9.14 28.65 -14.69
CA ALA A 475 10.20 28.40 -15.65
C ALA A 475 9.82 27.24 -16.58
N THR A 476 9.13 27.57 -17.69
CA THR A 476 8.72 26.59 -18.71
C THR A 476 9.89 25.74 -19.24
N PRO A 477 11.08 26.28 -19.57
CA PRO A 477 12.20 25.46 -20.05
C PRO A 477 12.65 24.41 -19.03
N LEU A 478 12.67 24.76 -17.74
CA LEU A 478 13.04 23.84 -16.68
C LEU A 478 11.97 22.76 -16.47
N CYS A 479 10.69 23.12 -16.60
CA CYS A 479 9.58 22.17 -16.60
C CYS A 479 9.74 21.12 -17.71
N LEU A 480 10.04 21.57 -18.94
CA LEU A 480 10.25 20.69 -20.08
C LEU A 480 11.46 19.77 -19.87
N LEU A 481 12.58 20.32 -19.35
CA LEU A 481 13.76 19.51 -19.01
C LEU A 481 13.44 18.43 -17.96
N CYS A 482 12.67 18.78 -16.92
CA CYS A 482 12.23 17.81 -15.92
C CYS A 482 11.33 16.72 -16.56
N ASN A 483 10.42 17.11 -17.45
CA ASN A 483 9.53 16.17 -18.15
C ASN A 483 10.31 15.22 -19.07
N GLN A 484 11.39 15.66 -19.71
CA GLN A 484 12.28 14.76 -20.47
C GLN A 484 12.96 13.74 -19.55
N GLY A 485 13.43 14.16 -18.37
CA GLY A 485 13.97 13.22 -17.38
C GLY A 485 12.93 12.21 -16.86
N VAL A 486 11.69 12.66 -16.66
CA VAL A 486 10.54 11.81 -16.30
C VAL A 486 10.24 10.80 -17.40
N TRP A 487 10.21 11.24 -18.66
CA TRP A 487 10.03 10.36 -19.82
C TRP A 487 11.13 9.30 -19.87
N LEU A 488 12.40 9.70 -19.79
CA LEU A 488 13.51 8.75 -19.82
C LEU A 488 13.39 7.69 -18.71
N GLY A 489 13.06 8.12 -17.49
CA GLY A 489 12.88 7.21 -16.37
C GLY A 489 11.69 6.26 -16.56
N THR A 490 10.53 6.77 -16.97
CA THR A 490 9.34 5.94 -17.21
C THR A 490 9.49 5.01 -18.41
N ALA A 491 10.17 5.44 -19.48
CA ALA A 491 10.51 4.62 -20.62
C ALA A 491 11.45 3.46 -20.22
N LEU A 492 12.48 3.73 -19.41
CA LEU A 492 13.36 2.69 -18.88
C LEU A 492 12.60 1.70 -17.98
N MET A 493 11.71 2.18 -17.11
CA MET A 493 10.82 1.31 -16.31
C MET A 493 9.96 0.41 -17.20
N LYS A 494 9.37 0.98 -18.27
CA LYS A 494 8.57 0.25 -19.26
C LYS A 494 9.38 -0.83 -19.95
N GLN A 495 10.57 -0.51 -20.43
CA GLN A 495 11.45 -1.47 -21.10
C GLN A 495 11.85 -2.61 -20.17
N ILE A 496 12.27 -2.31 -18.93
CA ILE A 496 12.60 -3.34 -17.94
C ILE A 496 11.40 -4.28 -17.70
N ALA A 497 10.19 -3.73 -17.53
CA ALA A 497 9.00 -4.55 -17.33
C ALA A 497 8.71 -5.47 -18.54
N LEU A 498 8.86 -4.96 -19.76
CA LEU A 498 8.68 -5.73 -21.00
C LEU A 498 9.74 -6.83 -21.14
N THR A 499 11.01 -6.50 -20.93
CA THR A 499 12.13 -7.46 -21.00
C THR A 499 11.96 -8.58 -19.99
N VAL A 500 11.70 -8.24 -18.73
CA VAL A 500 11.50 -9.23 -17.66
C VAL A 500 10.29 -10.13 -17.94
N THR A 501 9.24 -9.58 -18.56
CA THR A 501 8.06 -10.37 -18.93
C THR A 501 8.35 -11.38 -20.04
N GLY A 502 9.33 -11.09 -20.90
CA GLY A 502 9.79 -11.99 -21.95
C GLY A 502 10.68 -13.14 -21.45
N TRP A 503 11.15 -13.09 -20.20
CA TRP A 503 12.01 -14.14 -19.65
C TRP A 503 11.24 -15.44 -19.38
N PRO A 504 11.91 -16.60 -19.50
CA PRO A 504 11.28 -17.89 -19.23
C PRO A 504 10.80 -17.94 -17.78
N HIS A 505 9.60 -18.45 -17.54
CA HIS A 505 9.02 -18.55 -16.19
C HIS A 505 8.91 -17.21 -15.44
N ALA A 506 8.75 -16.07 -16.14
CA ALA A 506 8.56 -14.77 -15.51
C ALA A 506 7.41 -14.74 -14.48
N THR A 507 6.38 -15.55 -14.72
CA THR A 507 5.32 -15.84 -13.76
C THR A 507 5.17 -17.34 -13.59
N LEU A 508 5.09 -17.79 -12.33
CA LEU A 508 4.74 -19.16 -12.01
C LEU A 508 3.32 -19.20 -11.41
N ALA A 509 2.47 -20.02 -12.01
CA ALA A 509 1.12 -20.26 -11.50
C ALA A 509 1.21 -21.19 -10.29
N TRP A 510 0.85 -20.67 -9.12
CA TRP A 510 0.86 -21.41 -7.88
C TRP A 510 -0.17 -20.81 -6.91
N ARG A 511 -1.04 -21.67 -6.37
CA ARG A 511 -2.07 -21.32 -5.38
C ARG A 511 -1.81 -22.12 -4.11
N PRO A 512 -1.00 -21.60 -3.17
CA PRO A 512 -0.76 -22.29 -1.92
C PRO A 512 -2.05 -22.34 -1.09
N PRO A 513 -2.29 -23.42 -0.32
CA PRO A 513 -3.35 -23.42 0.69
C PRO A 513 -3.04 -22.37 1.76
N PHE A 514 -4.08 -21.82 2.39
CA PHE A 514 -3.92 -20.77 3.40
C PHE A 514 -3.04 -21.22 4.59
N SER A 515 -3.08 -22.50 4.96
CA SER A 515 -2.21 -23.08 5.99
C SER A 515 -0.72 -22.92 5.67
N LEU A 516 -0.34 -23.05 4.41
CA LEU A 516 1.05 -22.87 3.98
C LEU A 516 1.48 -21.40 4.05
N VAL A 517 0.56 -20.46 3.78
CA VAL A 517 0.81 -19.02 3.97
C VAL A 517 1.10 -18.72 5.44
N ILE A 518 0.33 -19.29 6.36
CA ILE A 518 0.56 -19.14 7.81
C ILE A 518 1.91 -19.73 8.21
N LEU A 519 2.21 -20.95 7.75
CA LEU A 519 3.48 -21.62 8.04
C LEU A 519 4.67 -20.79 7.55
N TRP A 520 4.59 -20.24 6.34
CA TRP A 520 5.62 -19.37 5.76
C TRP A 520 5.94 -18.17 6.66
N TYR A 521 4.91 -17.45 7.12
CA TYR A 521 5.11 -16.32 8.03
C TYR A 521 5.63 -16.75 9.40
N GLY A 522 5.20 -17.90 9.91
CA GLY A 522 5.74 -18.50 11.14
C GLY A 522 7.25 -18.76 11.02
N VAL A 523 7.69 -19.38 9.91
CA VAL A 523 9.10 -19.66 9.64
C VAL A 523 9.89 -18.35 9.51
N LEU A 524 9.45 -17.40 8.68
CA LEU A 524 10.11 -16.10 8.54
C LEU A 524 10.27 -15.37 9.88
N TRP A 525 9.22 -15.40 10.70
CA TRP A 525 9.24 -14.80 12.03
C TRP A 525 10.27 -15.46 12.94
N THR A 526 10.30 -16.80 13.00
CA THR A 526 11.25 -17.53 13.85
C THR A 526 12.70 -17.30 13.42
N LEU A 527 12.99 -17.26 12.11
CA LEU A 527 14.31 -16.99 11.57
C LEU A 527 14.78 -15.58 11.94
N ALA A 528 13.93 -14.57 11.69
CA ALA A 528 14.23 -13.19 12.03
C ALA A 528 14.44 -13.00 13.55
N TRP A 529 13.66 -13.70 14.36
CA TRP A 529 13.78 -13.67 15.81
C TRP A 529 15.08 -14.30 16.32
N ARG A 530 15.48 -15.44 15.76
CA ARG A 530 16.76 -16.09 16.08
C ARG A 530 17.93 -15.20 15.75
N GLU A 531 17.92 -14.57 14.57
CA GLU A 531 19.00 -13.69 14.14
C GLU A 531 19.07 -12.42 15.01
N ALA A 532 17.92 -11.80 15.31
CA ALA A 532 17.87 -10.65 16.20
C ALA A 532 18.42 -10.96 17.61
N ARG A 533 18.15 -12.17 18.13
CA ARG A 533 18.73 -12.63 19.41
C ARG A 533 20.22 -12.86 19.32
N ALA A 534 20.70 -13.50 18.25
CA ALA A 534 22.12 -13.74 18.05
C ALA A 534 22.90 -12.42 17.97
N HIS A 535 22.35 -11.42 17.27
CA HIS A 535 22.99 -10.11 17.15
C HIS A 535 23.02 -9.34 18.47
N ALA A 536 21.92 -9.34 19.23
CA ALA A 536 21.88 -8.69 20.54
C ALA A 536 22.87 -9.32 21.53
N ARG A 537 23.14 -10.63 21.43
CA ARG A 537 24.19 -11.31 22.21
C ARG A 537 25.58 -10.88 21.75
N ALA A 538 25.84 -10.85 20.45
CA ALA A 538 27.12 -10.40 19.92
C ALA A 538 27.46 -8.95 20.31
N GLU A 539 26.47 -8.04 20.29
CA GLU A 539 26.64 -6.67 20.79
C GLU A 539 26.94 -6.63 22.28
N SER A 540 26.20 -7.39 23.12
CA SER A 540 26.47 -7.42 24.56
C SER A 540 27.86 -7.95 24.88
N ASP A 541 28.30 -8.98 24.16
CA ASP A 541 29.62 -9.59 24.34
C ASP A 541 30.74 -8.63 23.90
N ALA A 542 30.55 -7.90 22.79
CA ALA A 542 31.49 -6.87 22.34
C ALA A 542 31.59 -5.70 23.33
N THR A 543 30.45 -5.22 23.85
CA THR A 543 30.44 -4.14 24.85
C THR A 543 31.15 -4.56 26.14
N TRP A 544 30.95 -5.81 26.56
CA TRP A 544 31.62 -6.39 27.73
C TRP A 544 33.14 -6.49 27.51
N LEU A 545 33.58 -6.93 26.33
CA LEU A 545 35.01 -6.99 25.99
C LEU A 545 35.67 -5.60 25.99
N GLU A 546 34.99 -4.56 25.50
CA GLU A 546 35.47 -3.18 25.57
C GLU A 546 35.57 -2.69 27.03
N THR A 547 34.56 -2.98 27.87
CA THR A 547 34.61 -2.60 29.29
C THR A 547 35.73 -3.30 30.04
N VAL A 548 35.97 -4.59 29.76
CA VAL A 548 37.08 -5.35 30.36
C VAL A 548 38.43 -4.81 29.89
N ARG A 549 38.55 -4.42 28.61
CA ARG A 549 39.79 -3.83 28.06
C ARG A 549 40.10 -2.47 28.69
N ASP A 550 39.12 -1.61 28.87
CA ASP A 550 39.29 -0.31 29.54
C ASP A 550 39.63 -0.45 31.03
N GLN A 551 39.08 -1.47 31.70
CA GLN A 551 39.44 -1.80 33.10
C GLN A 551 40.86 -2.38 33.21
N GLY A 552 41.32 -3.14 32.23
CA GLY A 552 42.70 -3.65 32.18
C GLY A 552 43.74 -2.55 31.99
N HIS A 553 43.44 -1.53 31.18
CA HIS A 553 44.34 -0.39 30.96
C HIS A 553 44.41 0.59 32.15
N THR A 554 43.37 0.64 32.99
CA THR A 554 43.34 1.49 34.19
C THR A 554 44.00 0.86 35.42
N GLN A 555 44.29 -0.45 35.41
CA GLN A 555 45.06 -1.12 36.47
C GLN A 555 46.56 -1.23 36.18
N SER A 556 47.01 -0.89 34.96
CA SER A 556 48.42 -0.91 34.55
C SER A 556 49.08 0.49 34.49
N ALA A 557 48.35 1.53 34.91
CA ALA A 557 48.83 2.91 35.06
C ALA A 557 48.70 3.32 36.52
#